data_AF-A0A353BB73-F1
#
_entry.id   AF-A0A353BB73-F1
#
_cell.length_a   1.000
_cell.length_b   1.000
_cell.length_c   1.000
_cell.angle_alpha   90.00
_cell.angle_beta   90.00
_cell.angle_gamma   90.00
#
_symmetry.space_group_name_H-M   'P 1'
#
loop_
_entity.id
_entity.type
_entity.pdbx_description
1 polymer ?
#
loop_
_entity_poly.entity_id
_entity_poly.type
_entity_poly.pdbx_seq_one_letter_code
_entity_poly.pdbx_strand_id
1 'polypeptide(L)'
;MQEHAEDFKKLNAELIFVFREERSGVRALKKLRDEFETKFTLALDLNKAKTPRYSPKPKTFTNFVIDSTGKIRLTIPGSVTTRAKAKAFIAKLKEIEGERKKGSQKDASS
;
A
#
# COMPACT_ATOMS: atom_id res chain seq x y z
N MET A 1 1.71 -10.60 1.40
CA MET A 1 0.91 -9.64 0.59
C MET A 1 0.29 -10.34 -0.61
N GLN A 2 1.08 -11.04 -1.43
CA GLN A 2 0.59 -11.79 -2.61
C GLN A 2 -0.49 -12.83 -2.30
N GLU A 3 -0.31 -13.63 -1.24
CA GLU A 3 -1.31 -14.60 -0.75
C GLU A 3 -2.69 -13.98 -0.45
N HIS A 4 -2.74 -12.67 -0.20
CA HIS A 4 -3.96 -11.93 0.14
C HIS A 4 -4.42 -11.00 -0.99
N ALA A 5 -3.85 -11.10 -2.20
CA ALA A 5 -4.17 -10.19 -3.30
C ALA A 5 -5.68 -10.13 -3.59
N GLU A 6 -6.37 -11.27 -3.56
CA GLU A 6 -7.81 -11.34 -3.78
C GLU A 6 -8.62 -10.70 -2.64
N ASP A 7 -8.12 -10.72 -1.39
CA ASP A 7 -8.78 -10.02 -0.27
C ASP A 7 -8.75 -8.50 -0.47
N PHE A 8 -7.61 -7.96 -0.90
CA PHE A 8 -7.49 -6.53 -1.23
C PHE A 8 -8.40 -6.15 -2.41
N LYS A 9 -8.45 -6.99 -3.44
CA LYS A 9 -9.33 -6.80 -4.60
C LYS A 9 -10.82 -6.77 -4.20
N LYS A 10 -11.26 -7.70 -3.34
CA LYS A 10 -12.65 -7.74 -2.83
C LYS A 10 -13.01 -6.48 -2.04
N LEU A 11 -12.04 -5.86 -1.39
CA LEU A 11 -12.20 -4.60 -0.66
C LEU A 11 -12.03 -3.36 -1.56
N ASN A 12 -11.96 -3.55 -2.89
CA ASN A 12 -11.72 -2.50 -3.87
C ASN A 12 -10.47 -1.66 -3.56
N ALA A 13 -9.42 -2.31 -3.07
CA ALA A 13 -8.16 -1.68 -2.70
C ALA A 13 -7.05 -2.06 -3.68
N GLU A 14 -6.33 -1.05 -4.16
CA GLU A 14 -5.11 -1.23 -4.95
C GLU A 14 -3.88 -1.30 -4.04
N LEU A 15 -2.95 -2.21 -4.34
CA LEU A 15 -1.65 -2.29 -3.67
C LEU A 15 -0.56 -1.65 -4.54
N ILE A 16 0.07 -0.62 -3.98
CA ILE A 16 1.15 0.13 -4.62
C ILE A 16 2.41 0.01 -3.78
N PHE A 17 3.50 -0.45 -4.39
CA PHE A 17 4.81 -0.55 -3.75
C PHE A 17 5.76 0.46 -4.38
N VAL A 18 6.27 1.39 -3.57
CA VAL A 18 7.19 2.43 -4.02
C VAL A 18 8.62 2.05 -3.65
N PHE A 19 9.46 1.90 -4.66
CA PHE A 19 10.89 1.63 -4.52
C PHE A 19 11.66 2.93 -4.68
N ARG A 20 12.65 3.18 -3.81
CA ARG A 20 13.61 4.26 -4.00
C ARG A 20 14.73 3.78 -4.90
N GLU A 21 15.04 4.55 -5.93
CA GLU A 21 16.24 4.45 -6.77
C GLU A 21 16.97 3.09 -6.67
N GLU A 22 16.48 2.10 -7.41
CA GLU A 22 17.30 0.92 -7.69
C GLU A 22 18.34 1.31 -8.72
N ARG A 23 19.61 0.90 -8.55
CA ARG A 23 20.71 1.17 -9.51
C ARG A 23 20.37 0.76 -10.95
N SER A 24 19.43 -0.17 -11.09
CA SER A 24 18.91 -0.71 -12.35
C SER A 24 17.57 -0.11 -12.78
N GLY A 25 16.96 0.73 -11.93
CA GLY A 25 15.74 1.49 -12.18
C GLY A 25 14.56 0.64 -12.64
N VAL A 26 13.82 1.16 -13.62
CA VAL A 26 12.63 0.52 -14.20
C VAL A 26 12.90 -0.90 -14.70
N ARG A 27 14.13 -1.20 -15.15
CA ARG A 27 14.48 -2.56 -15.61
C ARG A 27 14.40 -3.60 -14.49
N ALA A 28 14.82 -3.23 -13.27
CA ALA A 28 14.71 -4.16 -12.15
C ALA A 28 13.26 -4.34 -11.69
N LEU A 29 12.43 -3.29 -11.72
CA LEU A 29 11.00 -3.43 -11.47
C LEU A 29 10.30 -4.33 -12.50
N LYS A 30 10.66 -4.21 -13.80
CA LYS A 30 10.16 -5.13 -14.83
C LYS A 30 10.56 -6.56 -14.54
N LYS A 31 11.84 -6.80 -14.20
CA LYS A 31 12.33 -8.13 -13.83
C LYS A 31 11.57 -8.70 -12.63
N LEU A 32 11.37 -7.93 -11.57
CA LEU A 32 10.62 -8.36 -10.39
C LEU A 32 9.17 -8.72 -10.73
N ARG A 33 8.51 -7.90 -11.56
CA ARG A 33 7.15 -8.19 -12.01
C ARG A 33 7.10 -9.49 -12.81
N ASP A 34 8.04 -9.69 -13.73
CA ASP A 34 8.06 -10.86 -14.61
C ASP A 34 8.46 -12.14 -13.83
N GLU A 35 9.35 -12.03 -12.82
CA GLU A 35 9.80 -13.14 -11.97
C GLU A 35 8.75 -13.61 -10.97
N PHE A 36 8.00 -12.67 -10.37
CA PHE A 36 7.04 -12.97 -9.31
C PHE A 36 5.57 -12.88 -9.77
N GLU A 37 5.35 -12.62 -11.06
CA GLU A 37 4.03 -12.41 -11.68
C GLU A 37 3.11 -11.52 -10.85
N THR A 38 3.66 -10.44 -10.28
CA THR A 38 2.94 -9.65 -9.27
C THR A 38 1.80 -8.87 -9.94
N LYS A 39 0.59 -8.95 -9.38
CA LYS A 39 -0.56 -8.13 -9.80
C LYS A 39 -0.56 -6.71 -9.20
N PHE A 40 0.52 -6.33 -8.52
CA PHE A 40 0.60 -5.06 -7.79
C PHE A 40 1.27 -3.99 -8.62
N THR A 41 0.93 -2.74 -8.35
CA THR A 41 1.59 -1.60 -8.97
C THR A 41 2.95 -1.39 -8.32
N LEU A 42 4.01 -1.48 -9.12
CA LEU A 42 5.38 -1.17 -8.70
C LEU A 42 5.75 0.21 -9.22
N ALA A 43 6.02 1.14 -8.30
CA ALA A 43 6.39 2.51 -8.62
C ALA A 43 7.86 2.76 -8.24
N LEU A 44 8.52 3.64 -9.00
CA LEU A 44 9.90 4.04 -8.77
C LEU A 44 9.97 5.52 -8.43
N ASP A 45 10.50 5.82 -7.25
CA ASP A 45 10.93 7.16 -6.88
C ASP A 45 12.36 7.38 -7.38
N LEU A 46 12.46 8.02 -8.56
CA LEU A 46 13.72 8.26 -9.26
C LEU A 46 14.59 9.34 -8.61
N ASN A 47 14.03 10.18 -7.73
CA ASN A 47 14.66 11.45 -7.40
C ASN A 47 15.30 11.52 -6.01
N LYS A 48 15.28 10.47 -5.19
CA LYS A 48 15.78 10.57 -3.81
C LYS A 48 16.34 9.28 -3.21
N ALA A 49 17.61 9.34 -2.82
CA ALA A 49 18.22 8.41 -1.86
C ALA A 49 17.48 8.39 -0.49
N LYS A 50 16.79 9.48 -0.14
CA LYS A 50 15.96 9.61 1.08
C LYS A 50 14.68 10.40 0.81
N THR A 51 13.53 9.81 1.13
CA THR A 51 12.23 10.51 1.04
C THR A 51 11.63 10.59 2.44
N PRO A 52 11.84 11.69 3.19
CA PRO A 52 11.48 11.79 4.61
C PRO A 52 10.04 11.41 4.94
N ARG A 53 9.11 11.64 3.99
CA ARG A 53 7.68 11.37 4.17
C ARG A 53 7.34 9.89 4.32
N TYR A 54 8.04 8.99 3.62
CA TYR A 54 7.70 7.55 3.61
C TYR A 54 8.90 6.61 3.69
N SER A 55 10.12 7.16 3.75
CA SER A 55 11.34 6.38 3.91
C SER A 55 12.45 7.25 4.54
N PRO A 56 12.26 7.65 5.82
CA PRO A 56 13.09 8.66 6.47
C PRO A 56 14.51 8.17 6.76
N LYS A 57 14.70 6.86 6.96
CA LYS A 57 16.01 6.25 7.29
C LYS A 57 16.38 5.18 6.25
N PRO A 58 17.68 4.87 6.09
CA PRO A 58 18.11 3.72 5.30
C PRO A 58 17.40 2.44 5.74
N LYS A 59 17.03 1.58 4.79
CA LYS A 59 16.37 0.27 5.05
C LYS A 59 15.05 0.34 5.85
N THR A 60 14.44 1.52 5.93
CA THR A 60 13.11 1.73 6.52
C THR A 60 12.12 2.17 5.46
N PHE A 61 10.85 1.90 5.68
CA PHE A 61 9.75 2.32 4.83
C PHE A 61 8.50 2.48 5.67
N THR A 62 7.63 3.40 5.27
CA THR A 62 6.34 3.63 5.92
C THR A 62 5.25 3.07 5.02
N ASN A 63 4.34 2.30 5.60
CA ASN A 63 3.19 1.74 4.91
C ASN A 63 1.97 2.59 5.26
N PHE A 64 1.15 2.88 4.26
CA PHE A 64 -0.06 3.69 4.45
C PHE A 64 -1.29 2.91 3.99
N VAL A 65 -2.42 3.16 4.66
CA VAL A 65 -3.75 2.93 4.10
C VAL A 65 -4.35 4.29 3.82
N ILE A 66 -4.71 4.52 2.57
CA ILE A 66 -5.33 5.75 2.10
C ILE A 66 -6.74 5.40 1.65
N ASP A 67 -7.74 6.14 2.12
CA ASP A 67 -9.13 5.92 1.67
C ASP A 67 -9.43 6.63 0.35
N SER A 68 -10.64 6.42 -0.18
CA SER A 68 -11.08 7.00 -1.46
C SER A 68 -11.17 8.53 -1.45
N THR A 69 -11.07 9.18 -0.29
CA THR A 69 -11.03 10.66 -0.17
C THR A 69 -9.60 11.19 -0.19
N GLY A 70 -8.60 10.32 -0.27
CA GLY A 70 -7.18 10.67 -0.18
C GLY A 70 -6.67 10.83 1.25
N LYS A 71 -7.48 10.49 2.27
CA LYS A 71 -7.07 10.62 3.67
C LYS A 71 -6.27 9.40 4.13
N ILE A 72 -5.17 9.64 4.83
CA ILE A 72 -4.40 8.57 5.49
C ILE A 72 -5.21 8.07 6.69
N ARG A 73 -5.55 6.78 6.67
CA ARG A 73 -6.33 6.11 7.71
C ARG A 73 -5.49 5.23 8.62
N LEU A 74 -4.31 4.83 8.16
CA LEU A 74 -3.34 4.07 8.96
C LEU A 74 -1.93 4.34 8.45
N THR A 75 -0.99 4.42 9.40
CA THR A 75 0.45 4.53 9.14
C THR A 75 1.15 3.44 9.94
N ILE A 76 1.90 2.57 9.27
CA ILE A 76 2.69 1.52 9.92
C ILE A 76 4.16 1.70 9.53
N PRO A 77 5.05 2.05 10.47
CA PRO A 77 6.48 2.05 10.21
C PRO A 77 6.98 0.62 9.97
N GLY A 78 7.91 0.46 9.05
CA GLY A 78 8.49 -0.83 8.70
C GLY A 78 9.99 -0.73 8.36
N SER A 79 10.62 -1.89 8.31
CA SER A 79 12.01 -2.05 7.93
C SER A 79 12.22 -3.35 7.16
N VAL A 80 13.42 -3.54 6.61
CA VAL A 80 13.79 -4.80 5.93
C VAL A 80 13.64 -6.03 6.82
N THR A 81 13.81 -5.89 8.15
CA THR A 81 13.66 -6.97 9.14
C THR A 81 12.25 -7.04 9.73
N THR A 82 11.53 -5.92 9.78
CA THR A 82 10.20 -5.84 10.39
C THR A 82 9.20 -5.34 9.37
N ARG A 83 8.56 -6.29 8.69
CA ARG A 83 7.56 -5.99 7.65
C ARG A 83 6.15 -5.96 8.22
N ALA A 84 5.33 -5.03 7.74
CA ALA A 84 3.92 -4.98 8.06
C ALA A 84 3.19 -6.21 7.48
N LYS A 85 2.29 -6.80 8.27
CA LYS A 85 1.52 -8.00 7.88
C LYS A 85 0.25 -7.59 7.11
N ALA A 86 -0.08 -8.35 6.07
CA ALA A 86 -1.28 -8.14 5.24
C ALA A 86 -2.57 -7.98 6.07
N LYS A 87 -2.71 -8.80 7.12
CA LYS A 87 -3.86 -8.80 8.04
C LYS A 87 -4.14 -7.43 8.66
N ALA A 88 -3.11 -6.64 8.99
CA ALA A 88 -3.28 -5.32 9.60
C ALA A 88 -3.93 -4.34 8.60
N PHE A 89 -3.51 -4.38 7.33
CA PHE A 89 -4.09 -3.57 6.27
C PHE A 89 -5.53 -3.97 5.96
N ILE A 90 -5.79 -5.27 5.84
CA ILE A 90 -7.12 -5.82 5.57
C ILE A 90 -8.10 -5.45 6.68
N ALA A 91 -7.69 -5.57 7.94
CA ALA A 91 -8.52 -5.17 9.07
C ALA A 91 -8.92 -3.70 8.98
N LYS A 92 -7.97 -2.81 8.63
CA LYS A 92 -8.27 -1.39 8.48
C LYS A 92 -9.17 -1.09 7.29
N LEU A 93 -8.96 -1.76 6.15
CA LEU A 93 -9.80 -1.59 4.97
C LEU A 93 -11.25 -2.03 5.24
N LYS A 94 -11.45 -3.11 5.99
CA LYS A 94 -12.79 -3.55 6.43
C LYS A 94 -13.47 -2.53 7.34
N GLU A 95 -12.72 -1.89 8.24
CA GLU A 95 -13.22 -0.81 9.08
C GLU A 95 -13.72 0.38 8.22
N ILE A 96 -12.90 0.82 7.26
CA ILE A 96 -13.24 1.90 6.32
C ILE A 96 -14.49 1.54 5.49
N GLU A 97 -14.58 0.31 4.99
CA GLU A 97 -15.75 -0.15 4.24
C GLU A 97 -17.02 -0.15 5.10
N GLY A 98 -16.91 -0.59 6.36
CA GLY A 98 -18.01 -0.57 7.32
C GLY A 98 -18.51 0.83 7.64
N GLU A 99 -17.61 1.81 7.77
CA GLU A 99 -17.98 3.22 7.93
C GLU A 99 -18.72 3.76 6.70
N ARG A 100 -18.23 3.44 5.49
CA ARG A 100 -18.87 3.87 4.23
C ARG A 100 -20.31 3.39 4.13
N LYS A 101 -20.55 2.10 4.45
CA LYS A 101 -21.89 1.51 4.42
C LYS A 101 -22.85 2.19 5.41
N LYS A 102 -22.36 2.54 6.61
CA LYS A 102 -23.15 3.25 7.62
C LYS A 102 -23.48 4.69 7.21
N GLY A 103 -22.55 5.39 6.56
CA GLY A 103 -22.78 6.72 6.01
C GLY A 103 -23.87 6.72 4.94
N SER A 104 -23.75 5.82 3.95
CA SER A 104 -24.72 5.71 2.85
C SER A 104 -26.14 5.33 3.30
N GLN A 105 -26.30 4.60 4.41
CA GLN A 105 -27.63 4.29 4.96
C GLN A 105 -28.30 5.50 5.64
N LYS A 106 -27.51 6.40 6.24
CA LYS A 106 -28.05 7.63 6.83
C LYS A 106 -28.54 8.60 5.75
N ASP A 107 -27.78 8.74 4.67
CA ASP A 107 -28.11 9.64 3.57
C ASP A 107 -29.33 9.17 2.75
N ALA A 108 -29.61 7.86 2.73
CA ALA A 108 -30.77 7.29 2.05
C ALA A 108 -32.07 7.29 2.88
N SER A 109 -32.00 7.72 4.16
CA SER A 109 -33.14 7.75 5.09
C SER A 109 -33.56 9.17 5.49
N SER A 110 -33.03 10.19 4.80
CA SER A 110 -33.38 11.63 4.95
C SER A 110 -33.96 12.15 3.64
#